data_AF-A0A535UL99-F1
#
_entry.id   AF-A0A535UL99-F1
#
_cell.length_a   1.000
_cell.length_b   1.000
_cell.length_c   1.000
_cell.angle_alpha   90.00
_cell.angle_beta   90.00
_cell.angle_gamma   90.00
#
_symmetry.space_group_name_H-M   'P 1'
#
loop_
_entity.id
_entity.type
_entity.pdbx_description
1 polymer ?
#
loop_
_entity_poly.entity_id
_entity_poly.type
_entity_poly.pdbx_seq_one_letter_code
_entity_poly.pdbx_strand_id
1 'polypeptide(L)'
;MTVRAHKSRQVALDRCLVLLEEAQMRGQSRIDGQLGTALRKNLERAGVIADHRLEGRRIDRVLDDIFALQAQLLGQEPEDSRHHNGA
;
A
#
# COMPACT_ATOMS: atom_id res chain seq x y z
N MET A 1 5.34 -13.96 -19.53
CA MET A 1 3.97 -13.55 -19.12
C MET A 1 3.93 -12.73 -17.79
N THR A 2 5.06 -12.21 -17.31
CA THR A 2 5.20 -11.57 -15.99
C THR A 2 4.92 -10.06 -15.97
N VAL A 3 5.21 -9.35 -17.06
CA VAL A 3 5.09 -7.88 -17.15
C VAL A 3 3.64 -7.38 -17.02
N ARG A 4 2.66 -8.10 -17.59
CA ARG A 4 1.24 -7.71 -17.51
C ARG A 4 0.68 -7.85 -16.09
N ALA A 5 1.06 -8.91 -15.38
CA ALA A 5 0.67 -9.12 -14.00
C ALA A 5 1.28 -8.04 -13.10
N HIS A 6 2.56 -7.72 -13.30
CA HIS A 6 3.25 -6.65 -12.59
C HIS A 6 2.60 -5.28 -12.81
N LYS A 7 2.31 -4.94 -14.07
CA LYS A 7 1.60 -3.70 -14.42
C LYS A 7 0.22 -3.62 -13.77
N SER A 8 -0.52 -4.73 -13.75
CA SER A 8 -1.84 -4.78 -13.11
C SER A 8 -1.77 -4.53 -11.60
N ARG A 9 -0.74 -5.06 -10.93
CA ARG A 9 -0.52 -4.83 -9.49
C ARG A 9 -0.15 -3.38 -9.21
N GLN A 10 0.74 -2.80 -10.01
CA GLN A 10 1.12 -1.38 -9.88
C GLN A 10 -0.08 -0.45 -10.04
N VAL A 11 -0.92 -0.69 -11.06
CA VAL A 11 -2.14 0.11 -11.28
C VAL A 11 -3.10 0.00 -10.10
N ALA A 12 -3.20 -1.17 -9.47
CA ALA A 12 -4.05 -1.35 -8.30
C ALA A 12 -3.51 -0.58 -7.07
N LEU A 13 -2.20 -0.59 -6.84
CA LEU A 13 -1.58 0.20 -5.75
C LEU A 13 -1.67 1.70 -6.00
N ASP A 14 -1.49 2.15 -7.24
CA ASP A 14 -1.67 3.55 -7.63
C ASP A 14 -3.11 4.04 -7.33
N ARG A 15 -4.11 3.20 -7.58
CA ARG A 15 -5.49 3.51 -7.19
C ARG A 15 -5.70 3.60 -5.68
N CYS A 16 -4.95 2.84 -4.87
CA CYS A 16 -4.99 3.03 -3.42
C CYS A 16 -4.42 4.40 -3.02
N LEU A 17 -3.33 4.85 -3.64
CA LEU A 17 -2.73 6.16 -3.37
C LEU A 17 -3.71 7.30 -3.68
N VAL A 18 -4.36 7.26 -4.84
CA VAL A 18 -5.36 8.28 -5.23
C VAL A 18 -6.48 8.38 -4.20
N LEU A 19 -7.03 7.24 -3.75
CA LEU A 19 -8.11 7.23 -2.74
C LEU A 19 -7.66 7.82 -1.39
N LEU A 20 -6.42 7.56 -0.97
CA LEU A 20 -5.87 8.09 0.28
C LEU A 20 -5.56 9.59 0.17
N GLU A 21 -5.05 10.04 -0.97
CA GLU A 21 -4.80 11.46 -1.24
C GLU A 21 -6.10 12.25 -1.26
N GLU A 22 -7.13 11.76 -1.95
CA GLU A 22 -8.47 12.38 -1.93
C GLU A 22 -9.04 12.48 -0.51
N ALA A 23 -8.84 11.45 0.31
CA ALA A 23 -9.26 11.47 1.70
C ALA A 23 -8.49 12.52 2.53
N GLN A 24 -7.17 12.63 2.35
CA GLN A 24 -6.37 13.67 3.00
C GLN A 24 -6.76 15.08 2.55
N MET A 25 -7.01 15.29 1.26
CA MET A 25 -7.50 16.57 0.73
C MET A 25 -8.85 16.98 1.33
N ARG A 26 -9.68 15.99 1.71
CA ARG A 26 -10.94 16.21 2.45
C ARG A 26 -10.75 16.41 3.96
N GLY A 27 -9.52 16.41 4.45
CA GLY A 27 -9.18 16.57 5.87
C GLY A 27 -9.32 15.29 6.69
N GLN A 28 -9.49 14.12 6.05
CA GLN A 28 -9.55 12.86 6.78
C GLN A 28 -8.13 12.45 7.22
N SER A 29 -8.00 12.03 8.48
CA SER A 29 -6.73 11.52 9.04
C SER A 29 -6.73 10.01 9.24
N ARG A 30 -7.92 9.40 9.22
CA ARG A 30 -8.15 7.97 9.45
C ARG A 30 -9.05 7.41 8.37
N ILE A 31 -8.86 6.12 8.11
CA ILE A 31 -9.67 5.37 7.16
C ILE A 31 -11.05 5.10 7.77
N ASP A 32 -12.10 5.56 7.10
CA ASP A 32 -13.48 5.19 7.42
C ASP A 32 -13.87 3.86 6.73
N GLY A 33 -15.11 3.41 6.93
CA GLY A 33 -15.53 2.13 6.38
C GLY A 33 -15.67 2.09 4.86
N GLN A 34 -16.05 3.22 4.25
CA GLN A 34 -16.18 3.31 2.80
C GLN A 34 -14.80 3.28 2.13
N LEU A 35 -13.87 4.09 2.64
CA LEU A 35 -12.49 4.15 2.19
C LEU A 35 -11.79 2.80 2.43
N GLY A 36 -12.00 2.19 3.60
CA GLY A 36 -11.42 0.88 3.94
C GLY A 36 -11.88 -0.23 2.98
N THR A 37 -13.16 -0.24 2.62
CA THR A 37 -13.72 -1.20 1.64
C THR A 37 -13.12 -0.98 0.24
N ALA A 38 -13.02 0.28 -0.19
CA ALA A 38 -12.44 0.64 -1.49
C ALA A 38 -10.96 0.27 -1.59
N LEU A 39 -10.18 0.53 -0.52
CA LEU A 39 -8.77 0.17 -0.44
C LEU A 39 -8.57 -1.34 -0.46
N ARG A 40 -9.36 -2.08 0.33
CA ARG A 40 -9.28 -3.56 0.37
C ARG A 40 -9.41 -4.16 -1.03
N LYS A 41 -10.43 -3.72 -1.78
CA LYS A 41 -10.68 -4.22 -3.15
C LYS A 41 -9.49 -4.00 -4.09
N ASN A 42 -8.79 -2.89 -3.96
CA ASN A 42 -7.62 -2.59 -4.80
C ASN A 42 -6.36 -3.33 -4.30
N LEU A 43 -6.17 -3.46 -2.99
CA LEU A 43 -5.07 -4.27 -2.42
C LEU A 43 -5.19 -5.75 -2.80
N GLU A 44 -6.39 -6.33 -2.76
CA GLU A 44 -6.64 -7.70 -3.22
C GLU A 44 -6.28 -7.87 -4.71
N ARG A 45 -6.60 -6.88 -5.55
CA ARG A 45 -6.19 -6.86 -6.97
C ARG A 45 -4.68 -6.73 -7.16
N ALA A 46 -3.99 -6.07 -6.23
CA ALA A 46 -2.53 -6.03 -6.18
C ALA A 46 -1.92 -7.36 -5.70
N GLY A 47 -2.74 -8.33 -5.26
CA GLY A 47 -2.29 -9.59 -4.68
C GLY A 47 -1.89 -9.46 -3.21
N VAL A 48 -2.26 -8.36 -2.55
CA VAL A 48 -2.03 -8.12 -1.12
C VAL A 48 -3.29 -8.50 -0.36
N ILE A 49 -3.21 -9.58 0.41
CA ILE A 49 -4.28 -9.98 1.31
C ILE A 49 -4.15 -9.11 2.57
N ALA A 50 -5.04 -8.13 2.70
CA ALA A 50 -5.16 -7.35 3.92
C ALA A 50 -5.81 -8.22 5.01
N ASP A 51 -4.97 -8.99 5.71
CA ASP A 51 -5.37 -9.82 6.85
C ASP A 51 -5.93 -8.96 7.99
N HIS A 52 -5.42 -7.72 8.10
CA HIS A 52 -5.83 -6.75 9.11
C HIS A 52 -6.85 -5.75 8.57
N ARG A 53 -7.81 -5.37 9.42
CA ARG A 53 -8.84 -4.36 9.12
C ARG A 53 -8.18 -2.98 8.90
N LEU A 54 -8.47 -2.36 7.76
CA LEU A 54 -7.95 -1.03 7.40
C LEU A 54 -8.68 0.11 8.09
N GLU A 55 -9.96 -0.09 8.44
CA GLU A 55 -10.79 0.91 9.09
C GLU A 55 -10.17 1.35 10.42
N GLY A 56 -10.17 2.66 10.68
CA GLY A 56 -9.58 3.28 11.86
C GLY A 56 -8.07 3.47 11.79
N ARG A 57 -7.36 2.87 10.80
CA ARG A 57 -5.93 3.12 10.60
C ARG A 57 -5.69 4.56 10.13
N ARG A 58 -4.54 5.12 10.52
CA ARG A 58 -4.11 6.44 10.05
C ARG A 58 -3.76 6.37 8.57
N ILE A 59 -4.27 7.30 7.78
CA ILE A 59 -4.03 7.35 6.33
C ILE A 59 -2.53 7.40 6.03
N ASP A 60 -1.79 8.23 6.76
CA ASP A 60 -0.33 8.37 6.66
C ASP A 60 0.42 7.03 6.77
N ARG A 61 0.02 6.17 7.73
CA ARG A 61 0.63 4.85 7.93
C ARG A 61 0.27 3.86 6.83
N VAL A 62 -0.91 4.01 6.23
CA VAL A 62 -1.32 3.14 5.12
C VAL A 62 -0.65 3.58 3.81
N LEU A 63 -0.36 4.88 3.65
CA LEU A 63 0.48 5.38 2.57
C LEU A 63 1.89 4.78 2.65
N ASP A 64 2.54 4.83 3.82
CA ASP A 64 3.85 4.18 4.05
C ASP A 64 3.84 2.69 3.65
N ASP A 65 2.82 1.94 4.09
CA ASP A 65 2.68 0.52 3.75
C ASP A 65 2.57 0.31 2.22
N ILE A 66 1.79 1.14 1.53
CA ILE A 66 1.62 1.04 0.07
C ILE A 66 2.93 1.38 -0.66
N PHE A 67 3.67 2.40 -0.21
CA PHE A 67 4.98 2.72 -0.79
C PHE A 67 5.98 1.58 -0.59
N ALA A 68 6.01 0.96 0.60
CA ALA A 68 6.83 -0.21 0.85
C ALA A 68 6.47 -1.38 -0.07
N LEU A 69 5.18 -1.61 -0.34
CA LEU A 69 4.72 -2.64 -1.28
C LEU A 69 5.11 -2.33 -2.73
N GLN A 70 5.04 -1.06 -3.15
CA GLN A 70 5.50 -0.64 -4.48
C GLN A 70 7.00 -0.79 -4.65
N ALA A 71 7.79 -0.44 -3.62
CA ALA A 71 9.24 -0.60 -3.61
C ALA A 71 9.65 -2.09 -3.76
N GLN A 72 9.04 -2.96 -2.95
CA GLN A 72 9.21 -4.42 -3.06
C GLN A 72 8.87 -4.94 -4.47
N LEU A 73 7.78 -4.46 -5.06
CA LEU A 73 7.41 -4.82 -6.44
C LEU A 73 8.42 -4.37 -7.48
N LEU A 74 9.08 -3.23 -7.28
CA LEU A 74 10.12 -2.72 -8.17
C LEU A 74 11.47 -3.44 -7.97
N GLY A 75 11.57 -4.38 -7.02
CA GLY A 75 12.85 -4.97 -6.62
C GLY A 75 13.75 -3.98 -5.88
N GLN A 76 13.18 -2.85 -5.44
CA GLN A 76 13.81 -1.93 -4.51
C GLN A 76 13.41 -2.39 -3.12
N GLU A 77 14.08 -3.41 -2.60
CA GLU A 77 14.03 -3.62 -1.15
C GLU A 77 14.54 -2.34 -0.49
N PRO A 78 13.87 -1.79 0.54
CA PRO A 78 14.52 -0.78 1.36
C PRO A 78 15.80 -1.43 1.84
N GLU A 79 16.96 -0.84 1.51
CA GLU A 79 18.25 -1.29 1.99
C GLU A 79 18.10 -1.57 3.48
N ASP A 80 18.21 -2.85 3.86
CA ASP A 80 18.28 -3.30 5.23
C ASP A 80 19.58 -2.74 5.81
N SER A 81 19.51 -1.47 6.19
CA SER A 81 20.49 -0.80 7.00
C SER A 81 20.33 -1.36 8.41
N ARG A 82 20.94 -2.53 8.63
CA ARG A 82 21.60 -3.03 9.87
C ARG A 82 21.21 -4.48 10.18
N HIS A 83 22.17 -5.38 9.99
CA HIS A 83 22.88 -5.93 11.16
C HIS A 83 24.35 -6.27 10.86
N HIS A 84 25.20 -5.52 11.55
CA HIS A 84 26.53 -5.83 12.06
C HIS A 84 26.81 -7.35 12.18
N ASN A 85 27.53 -7.93 11.22
CA ASN A 85 28.15 -9.23 11.43
C ASN A 85 29.47 -9.00 12.16
N GLY A 86 29.43 -9.19 13.47
CA GLY A 86 30.64 -9.39 14.26
C GLY A 86 31.20 -10.77 13.98
N ALA A 87 32.43 -10.83 13.50
CA ALA A 87 33.39 -11.90 13.70
C ALA A 87 34.80 -11.33 13.50
#